data_AF-A0A0S8J976-F1
#
_entry.id   AF-A0A0S8J976-F1
#
_cell.length_a   1.000
_cell.length_b   1.000
_cell.length_c   1.000
_cell.angle_alpha   90.00
_cell.angle_beta   90.00
_cell.angle_gamma   90.00
#
_symmetry.space_group_name_H-M   'P 1'
#
loop_
_entity.id
_entity.type
_entity.pdbx_description
1 polymer ?
#
loop_
_entity_poly.entity_id
_entity_poly.type
_entity_poly.pdbx_seq_one_letter_code
_entity_poly.pdbx_strand_id
1 'polypeptide(L)'
;MKGRKIYNRIAVLRQEKGVSRRQLAERVGVNFQTVGYLEREEYNPSLDLAFRISEYFGLPVDMVFSVEPMKLMSQELMERMKK
;
A
#
# COMPACT_ATOMS: atom_id res chain seq x y z
N MET A 1 -19.60 3.30 12.25
CA MET A 1 -18.34 3.19 13.03
C MET A 1 -17.22 3.79 12.18
N LYS A 2 -16.43 4.74 12.69
CA LYS A 2 -15.27 5.27 11.96
C LYS A 2 -14.20 4.16 11.92
N GLY A 3 -13.86 3.66 10.73
CA GLY A 3 -12.77 2.69 10.57
C GLY A 3 -11.44 3.32 11.01
N ARG A 4 -10.51 2.50 11.52
CA ARG A 4 -9.14 2.96 11.81
C ARG A 4 -8.49 3.47 10.52
N LYS A 5 -7.66 4.50 10.59
CA LYS A 5 -6.88 4.95 9.43
C LYS A 5 -5.85 3.87 9.04
N ILE A 6 -5.74 3.57 7.75
CA ILE A 6 -4.75 2.64 7.20
C ILE A 6 -3.75 3.43 6.35
N TYR A 7 -2.49 3.38 6.75
CA TYR A 7 -1.36 3.94 6.01
C TYR A 7 -0.88 2.95 4.96
N ASN A 8 -0.27 3.43 3.89
CA ASN A 8 0.23 2.54 2.83
C ASN A 8 1.46 3.09 2.09
N ARG A 9 2.17 2.20 1.39
CA ARG A 9 3.30 2.53 0.50
C ARG A 9 2.93 2.49 -0.98
N ILE A 10 1.64 2.44 -1.35
CA ILE A 10 1.20 2.18 -2.73
C ILE A 10 1.80 3.20 -3.69
N ALA A 11 1.74 4.49 -3.36
CA ALA A 11 2.26 5.53 -4.24
C ALA A 11 3.77 5.38 -4.52
N VAL A 12 4.55 4.98 -3.50
CA VAL A 12 6.00 4.77 -3.60
C VAL A 12 6.28 3.53 -4.44
N LEU A 13 5.70 2.37 -4.08
CA LEU A 13 5.88 1.11 -4.79
C LEU A 13 5.47 1.21 -6.26
N ARG A 14 4.40 1.97 -6.54
CA ARG A 14 3.90 2.22 -7.88
C ARG A 14 4.91 3.02 -8.73
N GLN A 15 5.52 4.04 -8.14
CA GLN A 15 6.55 4.85 -8.79
C GLN A 15 7.84 4.04 -9.01
N GLU A 16 8.29 3.27 -8.02
CA GLU A 16 9.45 2.38 -8.13
C GLU A 16 9.29 1.36 -9.27
N LYS A 17 8.09 0.80 -9.43
CA LYS A 17 7.77 -0.14 -10.52
C LYS A 17 7.45 0.55 -11.86
N GLY A 18 7.45 1.88 -11.91
CA GLY A 18 7.18 2.65 -13.13
C GLY A 18 5.75 2.52 -13.67
N VAL A 19 4.76 2.19 -12.83
CA VAL A 19 3.38 1.94 -13.29
C VAL A 19 2.45 3.11 -12.99
N SER A 20 1.45 3.33 -13.83
CA SER A 20 0.41 4.34 -13.58
C SER A 20 -0.66 3.81 -12.63
N ARG A 21 -1.44 4.70 -12.02
CA ARG A 21 -2.61 4.31 -11.20
C ARG A 21 -3.61 3.47 -11.99
N ARG A 22 -3.73 3.71 -13.31
CA ARG A 22 -4.66 2.98 -14.20
C ARG A 22 -4.19 1.55 -14.41
N GLN A 23 -2.91 1.36 -14.68
CA GLN A 23 -2.32 0.03 -14.79
C GLN A 23 -2.44 -0.73 -13.47
N LEU A 24 -2.18 -0.09 -12.32
CA LEU A 24 -2.36 -0.75 -11.03
C LEU A 24 -3.83 -1.16 -10.81
N ALA A 25 -4.77 -0.25 -11.06
CA ALA A 25 -6.20 -0.50 -10.89
C ALA A 25 -6.70 -1.67 -11.76
N GLU A 26 -6.25 -1.75 -13.02
CA GLU A 26 -6.54 -2.87 -13.92
C GLU A 26 -5.98 -4.19 -13.39
N ARG A 27 -4.72 -4.19 -12.94
CA ARG A 27 -4.05 -5.38 -12.40
C ARG A 27 -4.68 -5.90 -11.12
N VAL A 28 -5.13 -5.01 -10.25
CA VAL A 28 -5.76 -5.36 -8.97
C VAL A 28 -7.28 -5.28 -9.04
N GLY A 29 -7.89 -5.26 -10.23
CA GLY A 29 -9.33 -5.37 -10.44
C GLY A 29 -10.18 -4.37 -9.64
N VAL A 30 -9.86 -3.08 -9.71
CA VAL A 30 -10.63 -1.99 -9.08
C VAL A 30 -10.80 -0.80 -10.02
N ASN A 31 -11.67 0.15 -9.66
CA ASN A 31 -11.75 1.42 -10.36
C ASN A 31 -10.45 2.22 -10.17
N PHE A 32 -9.99 2.91 -11.23
CA PHE A 32 -8.86 3.84 -11.19
C PHE A 32 -8.89 4.82 -10.01
N GLN A 33 -10.06 5.38 -9.70
CA GLN A 33 -10.24 6.33 -8.60
C GLN A 33 -9.92 5.68 -7.24
N THR A 34 -10.23 4.39 -7.07
CA THR A 34 -9.94 3.62 -5.84
C THR A 34 -8.46 3.65 -5.51
N VAL A 35 -7.57 3.51 -6.50
CA VAL A 35 -6.12 3.60 -6.27
C VAL A 35 -5.75 4.99 -5.76
N GLY A 36 -6.35 6.05 -6.31
CA GLY A 36 -6.12 7.42 -5.83
C GLY A 36 -6.60 7.63 -4.39
N TYR A 37 -7.77 7.11 -4.03
CA TYR A 37 -8.30 7.15 -2.66
C TYR A 37 -7.44 6.36 -1.68
N LEU A 38 -6.94 5.19 -2.10
CA LEU A 38 -6.01 4.39 -1.32
C LEU A 38 -4.71 5.15 -1.07
N GLU A 39 -4.06 5.69 -2.11
CA GLU A 39 -2.81 6.44 -1.97
C GLU A 39 -2.93 7.67 -1.05
N ARG A 40 -4.12 8.26 -0.93
CA ARG A 40 -4.40 9.37 0.00
C ARG A 40 -4.93 8.93 1.36
N GLU A 41 -5.05 7.62 1.60
CA GLU A 41 -5.52 7.05 2.86
C GLU A 41 -6.97 7.46 3.20
N GLU A 42 -7.75 7.80 2.17
CA GLU A 42 -9.15 8.23 2.26
C GLU A 42 -10.10 7.03 2.23
N TYR A 43 -9.61 5.86 1.85
CA TYR A 43 -10.36 4.62 1.75
C TYR A 43 -9.58 3.46 2.37
N ASN A 44 -10.26 2.70 3.23
CA ASN A 44 -9.70 1.46 3.77
C ASN A 44 -9.99 0.33 2.79
N PRO A 45 -8.96 -0.38 2.28
CA PRO A 45 -9.18 -1.52 1.42
C PRO A 45 -9.90 -2.65 2.18
N SER A 46 -10.67 -3.46 1.44
CA SER A 46 -11.04 -4.79 1.94
C SER A 46 -9.78 -5.64 2.13
N LEU A 47 -9.88 -6.70 2.95
CA LEU A 47 -8.76 -7.63 3.13
C LEU A 47 -8.30 -8.24 1.80
N ASP A 48 -9.26 -8.64 0.96
CA ASP A 48 -9.01 -9.13 -0.40
C ASP A 48 -8.21 -8.13 -1.26
N LEU A 49 -8.61 -6.85 -1.28
CA LEU A 49 -7.90 -5.84 -2.06
C LEU A 49 -6.49 -5.59 -1.52
N ALA A 50 -6.31 -5.62 -0.20
CA ALA A 50 -4.99 -5.51 0.41
C ALA A 50 -4.06 -6.65 -0.06
N PHE A 51 -4.56 -7.89 -0.05
CA PHE A 51 -3.80 -9.05 -0.55
C PHE A 51 -3.49 -8.96 -2.04
N ARG A 52 -4.46 -8.62 -2.90
CA ARG A 52 -4.20 -8.45 -4.34
C ARG A 52 -3.14 -7.39 -4.64
N ILE A 53 -3.14 -6.29 -3.89
CA ILE A 53 -2.12 -5.25 -4.02
C ILE A 53 -0.75 -5.77 -3.57
N SER A 54 -0.70 -6.49 -2.45
CA SER A 54 0.53 -7.12 -1.95
C SER A 54 1.12 -8.16 -2.91
N GLU A 55 0.29 -9.03 -3.47
CA GLU A 55 0.67 -10.00 -4.49
C GLU A 55 1.21 -9.30 -5.75
N TYR A 56 0.56 -8.23 -6.21
CA TYR A 56 1.01 -7.45 -7.35
C TYR A 56 2.42 -6.86 -7.14
N PHE A 57 2.73 -6.41 -5.92
CA PHE A 57 4.05 -5.88 -5.59
C PHE A 57 5.06 -6.95 -5.14
N GLY A 58 4.62 -8.18 -4.90
CA GLY A 58 5.48 -9.26 -4.39
C GLY A 58 5.96 -9.00 -2.96
N LEU A 59 5.16 -8.29 -2.16
CA LEU A 59 5.51 -7.89 -0.80
C LEU A 59 4.46 -8.38 0.20
N PRO A 60 4.86 -8.74 1.43
CA PRO A 60 3.94 -8.98 2.53
C PRO A 60 2.96 -7.82 2.77
N VAL A 61 1.77 -8.10 3.31
CA VAL A 61 0.74 -7.08 3.56
C VAL A 61 1.21 -5.98 4.50
N ASP A 62 1.96 -6.33 5.54
CA ASP A 62 2.54 -5.41 6.53
C ASP A 62 3.67 -4.52 5.96
N MET A 63 4.24 -4.88 4.81
CA MET A 63 5.18 -4.02 4.08
C MET A 63 4.47 -2.98 3.21
N VAL A 64 3.24 -3.29 2.79
CA VAL A 64 2.45 -2.41 1.90
C VAL A 64 1.51 -1.52 2.71
N PHE A 65 0.93 -2.04 3.78
CA PHE A 65 -0.06 -1.40 4.63
C PHE A 65 0.36 -1.41 6.08
N SER A 66 -0.01 -0.36 6.80
CA SER A 66 0.25 -0.25 8.23
C SER A 66 -0.92 0.42 8.92
N VAL A 67 -1.09 0.07 10.17
CA VAL A 67 -2.07 0.72 11.04
C VAL A 67 -1.48 1.90 11.83
N GLU A 68 -0.19 2.14 11.66
CA GLU A 68 0.59 3.25 12.17
C GLU A 68 1.25 3.98 10.99
N PRO A 69 1.63 5.27 11.16
CA PRO A 69 2.35 6.00 10.12
C PRO A 69 3.56 5.21 9.59
N MET A 70 3.71 5.16 8.26
CA MET A 70 4.82 4.47 7.62
C MET A 70 6.16 5.12 8.01
N LYS A 71 7.08 4.33 8.56
CA LYS A 71 8.44 4.79 8.86
C LYS A 71 9.24 4.95 7.57
N LEU A 72 10.30 5.77 7.63
CA LEU A 72 11.26 5.84 6.55
C LEU A 72 11.92 4.46 6.36
N MET A 73 12.20 4.07 5.12
CA MET A 73 12.81 2.75 4.83
C MET A 73 14.15 2.59 5.55
N SER A 74 14.96 3.66 5.62
CA SER A 74 16.22 3.67 6.35
C SER A 74 16.03 3.41 7.85
N GLN A 75 14.99 3.96 8.47
CA GLN A 75 14.68 3.73 9.89
C GLN A 75 14.26 2.27 10.12
N GLU A 76 13.42 1.74 9.24
CA GLU A 76 12.92 0.37 9.34
C GLU A 76 14.05 -0.67 9.17
N LEU A 77 14.97 -0.44 8.24
CA LEU A 77 16.17 -1.26 8.06
C LEU A 77 17.07 -1.23 9.31
N MET A 78 17.30 -0.04 9.87
CA MET A 78 18.11 0.10 11.09
C MET A 78 17.50 -0.62 12.29
N GLU A 79 16.18 -0.65 12.43
CA GLU A 79 15.49 -1.40 13.49
C GLU A 79 15.63 -2.92 13.31
N ARG A 80 15.56 -3.41 12.07
CA ARG A 80 15.71 -4.85 11.76
C ARG A 80 17.13 -5.33 12.01
N MET A 81 18.15 -4.53 11.69
CA MET A 81 19.55 -4.88 11.95
C MET A 81 19.92 -4.90 13.44
N LYS A 82 19.11 -4.28 14.30
CA LYS A 82 19.31 -4.25 15.77
C LYS A 82 18.63 -5.41 16.50
N LYS A 83 17.77 -6.16 15.82
CA LYS A 83 17.09 -7.35 16.34
C LYS A 83 17.87 -8.60 15.95
#